data_AF-D5QFC2-F1
#
_entry.id   AF-D5QFC2-F1
#
_cell.length_a   1.000
_cell.length_b   1.000
_cell.length_c   1.000
_cell.angle_alpha   90.00
_cell.angle_beta   90.00
_cell.angle_gamma   90.00
#
_symmetry.space_group_name_H-M   'P 1'
#
loop_
_entity.id
_entity.type
_entity.pdbx_description
1 polymer ?
#
loop_
_entity_poly.entity_id
_entity_poly.type
_entity_poly.pdbx_seq_one_letter_code
_entity_poly.pdbx_strand_id
1 'polypeptide(L)' 'MTHQDPSHVQSIGMPNPASAHCIKIGGRLEIRNDADGAVGICHLPDGTKMEEWALFRRDMGQR' A
#
# COMPACT_ATOMS: atom_id res chain seq x y z
N MET A 1 15.60 31.29 -11.96
CA MET A 1 16.16 30.16 -11.20
C MET A 1 15.56 28.89 -11.76
N THR A 2 16.25 28.28 -12.73
CA THR A 2 16.05 26.92 -13.27
C THR A 2 16.14 25.90 -12.10
N HIS A 3 15.46 24.76 -11.96
CA HIS A 3 14.96 23.74 -12.88
C HIS A 3 13.72 23.05 -12.27
N GLN A 4 12.66 22.87 -13.06
CA GLN A 4 11.66 21.83 -12.81
C GLN A 4 12.03 20.66 -13.71
N ASP A 5 12.77 19.70 -13.16
CA ASP A 5 13.16 18.47 -13.84
C ASP A 5 11.93 17.54 -13.91
N PRO A 6 11.43 17.18 -15.10
CA PRO A 6 10.31 16.25 -15.25
C PRO A 6 10.74 14.77 -15.08
N SER A 7 11.95 14.50 -14.60
CA SER A 7 12.61 13.18 -14.70
C SER A 7 12.52 12.34 -13.43
N HIS A 8 11.64 12.70 -12.50
CA HIS A 8 11.22 11.80 -11.43
C HIS A 8 9.72 11.49 -11.56
N VAL A 9 9.31 10.99 -12.73
CA VAL A 9 8.46 9.80 -12.69
C VAL A 9 9.27 8.78 -11.90
N GLN A 10 9.10 8.78 -10.58
CA GLN A 10 9.46 7.64 -9.76
C GLN A 10 8.90 6.47 -10.54
N SER A 11 9.77 5.70 -11.17
CA SER A 11 9.43 4.36 -11.62
C SER A 11 8.89 3.77 -10.34
N ILE A 12 7.56 3.77 -10.20
CA ILE A 12 6.89 3.31 -8.98
C ILE A 12 7.43 1.90 -8.86
N GLY A 13 8.40 1.75 -7.95
CA GLY A 13 9.09 0.50 -7.75
C GLY A 13 8.01 -0.53 -7.58
N MET A 14 8.13 -1.65 -8.31
CA MET A 14 7.15 -2.74 -8.41
C MET A 14 6.08 -2.63 -7.32
N PRO A 15 4.81 -2.29 -7.66
CA PRO A 15 3.82 -1.96 -6.65
C PRO A 15 3.79 -3.09 -5.61
N ASN A 16 3.95 -2.74 -4.34
CA ASN A 16 3.93 -3.72 -3.25
C ASN A 16 2.68 -4.59 -3.44
N PRO A 17 2.81 -5.92 -3.58
CA PRO A 17 1.68 -6.78 -3.89
C PRO A 17 0.56 -6.69 -2.84
N ALA A 18 0.90 -6.41 -1.58
CA ALA A 18 -0.05 -6.17 -0.52
C ALA A 18 -0.82 -4.84 -0.72
N SER A 19 -0.11 -3.76 -1.05
CA SER A 19 -0.69 -2.46 -1.37
C SER A 19 -1.60 -2.55 -2.60
N ALA A 20 -1.15 -3.23 -3.64
CA ALA A 20 -1.88 -3.44 -4.87
C ALA A 20 -3.17 -4.23 -4.61
N HIS A 21 -3.10 -5.26 -3.76
CA HIS A 21 -4.26 -6.04 -3.37
C HIS A 21 -5.28 -5.18 -2.59
N CYS A 22 -4.83 -4.39 -1.62
CA CYS A 22 -5.69 -3.46 -0.88
C CYS A 22 -6.50 -2.54 -1.81
N ILE A 23 -5.81 -1.90 -2.77
CA ILE A 23 -6.47 -1.01 -3.74
C ILE A 23 -7.40 -1.81 -4.67
N LYS A 24 -6.98 -3.02 -5.09
CA LYS A 24 -7.74 -3.89 -6.00
C LYS A 24 -9.10 -4.30 -5.42
N ILE A 25 -9.19 -4.52 -4.11
CA ILE A 25 -10.46 -4.87 -3.44
C ILE A 25 -11.30 -3.64 -3.05
N GLY A 26 -10.94 -2.45 -3.55
CA GLY A 26 -11.64 -1.19 -3.24
C GLY A 26 -11.27 -0.58 -1.89
N GLY A 27 -10.17 -1.04 -1.29
CA GLY A 27 -9.62 -0.47 -0.07
C GLY A 27 -8.77 0.78 -0.33
N ARG A 28 -8.50 1.53 0.74
CA ARG A 28 -7.59 2.67 0.75
C ARG A 28 -6.33 2.31 1.52
N LEU A 29 -5.17 2.53 0.91
CA LEU A 29 -3.89 2.37 1.57
C LEU A 29 -3.52 3.63 2.38
N GLU A 30 -3.12 3.43 3.63
CA GLU A 30 -2.56 4.45 4.53
C GLU A 30 -1.17 4.00 4.96
N ILE A 31 -0.14 4.79 4.67
CA ILE A 31 1.23 4.49 5.14
C ILE A 31 1.40 5.14 6.51
N ARG A 32 1.61 4.31 7.53
CA ARG A 32 1.92 4.76 8.89
C ARG A 32 3.39 4.54 9.17
N ASN A 33 4.09 5.58 9.61
CA ASN A 33 5.45 5.43 10.15
C ASN A 33 5.35 5.02 11.61
N ASP A 34 5.90 3.86 11.92
CA ASP A 34 6.05 3.31 13.26
C ASP A 34 7.54 3.30 13.65
N ALA A 35 7.86 2.96 14.90
CA ALA A 35 9.24 2.94 15.39
C ALA A 35 10.14 1.95 14.62
N ASP A 36 9.55 0.87 14.11
CA ASP A 36 10.21 -0.17 13.31
C ASP A 36 10.24 0.14 11.80
N GLY A 37 9.61 1.22 11.36
CA GLY A 37 9.56 1.65 9.95
C GLY A 37 8.15 1.95 9.44
N ALA A 38 8.02 2.11 8.13
CA ALA A 38 6.75 2.37 7.47
C ALA A 38 5.94 1.08 7.30
N VAL A 39 4.71 1.08 7.80
CA VAL A 39 3.72 0.00 7.63
C VAL A 39 2.55 0.49 6.79
N GLY A 40 2.12 -0.32 5.83
CA GLY A 40 0.89 -0.07 5.08
C GLY A 40 -0.33 -0.60 5.82
N ILE A 41 -1.29 0.26 6.11
CA ILE A 41 -2.60 -0.09 6.64
C ILE A 41 -3.62 -0.02 5.51
N CYS A 42 -4.34 -1.10 5.28
CA CYS A 42 -5.47 -1.15 4.36
C CYS A 42 -6.77 -0.84 5.09
N HIS A 43 -7.49 0.16 4.58
CA HIS A 43 -8.84 0.53 5.01
C HIS A 43 -9.82 -0.07 4.02
N LEU A 44 -10.50 -1.12 4.44
CA LEU A 44 -11.48 -1.83 3.65
C LEU A 44 -12.80 -1.03 3.58
N PRO A 45 -13.61 -1.24 2.52
CA PRO A 45 -14.88 -0.54 2.34
C PRO A 45 -15.95 -0.94 3.38
N ASP A 46 -15.77 -2.07 4.06
CA ASP A 46 -16.60 -2.50 5.21
C ASP A 46 -16.27 -1.74 6.51
N GLY A 47 -15.27 -0.85 6.49
CA GLY A 47 -14.78 -0.11 7.65
C GLY A 47 -13.66 -0.82 8.43
N THR A 48 -13.33 -2.05 8.05
CA THR A 48 -12.22 -2.81 8.66
C THR A 48 -10.89 -2.16 8.30
N LYS A 49 -9.99 -2.05 9.28
CA LYS A 49 -8.62 -1.60 9.06
C LYS A 49 -7.66 -2.70 9.47
N MET A 50 -6.77 -3.08 8.58
CA MET A 50 -5.77 -4.10 8.87
C MET A 50 -4.50 -3.85 8.09
N GLU A 51 -3.39 -4.39 8.59
CA GLU A 51 -2.10 -4.30 7.94
C GLU A 51 -2.14 -4.97 6.55
N GLU A 52 -1.51 -4.33 5.55
CA GLU A 52 -1.62 -4.72 4.15
C GLU A 52 -1.13 -6.15 3.90
N TRP A 53 -0.02 -6.56 4.53
CA TRP A 53 0.53 -7.90 4.40
C TRP A 53 -0.29 -8.92 5.16
N ALA A 54 -0.89 -8.56 6.30
CA ALA A 54 -1.85 -9.40 7.00
C ALA A 54 -3.10 -9.66 6.14
N LEU A 55 -3.60 -8.64 5.44
CA LEU A 55 -4.70 -8.79 4.49
C LEU A 55 -4.30 -9.70 3.33
N PHE A 56 -3.16 -9.40 2.69
CA PHE A 56 -2.65 -10.15 1.57
C PHE A 56 -2.45 -11.64 1.90
N ARG A 57 -1.86 -11.95 3.07
CA ARG A 57 -1.70 -13.34 3.55
C ARG A 57 -3.03 -13.99 3.89
N ARG A 58 -4.00 -13.27 4.45
CA ARG A 58 -5.34 -13.80 4.77
C ARG A 58 -6.11 -14.19 3.50
N ASP A 59 -5.99 -13.40 2.43
CA ASP A 59 -6.67 -13.65 1.16
C ASP A 59 -5.94 -14.74 0.34
N MET A 60 -4.61 -14.64 0.24
CA MET A 60 -3.78 -15.62 -0.48
C MET A 60 -3.67 -16.97 0.23
N GLY A 61 -3.72 -16.99 1.57
CA GLY A 61 -3.62 -18.21 2.38
C GLY A 61 -4.92 -18.99 2.54
N GLN A 62 -6.04 -18.46 2.02
CA GLN A 62 -7.31 -19.18 1.93
C GLN A 62 -7.47 -19.94 0.60
N ARG A 63 -6.41 -20.05 -0.21
CA ARG A 63 -6.43 -20.74 -1.50
C ARG A 63 -5.53 -21.96 -1.53
#